data_AF-A0A3N5P3H0-F1
#
_entry.id   AF-A0A3N5P3H0-F1
#
_cell.length_a   1.000
_cell.length_b   1.000
_cell.length_c   1.000
_cell.angle_alpha   90.00
_cell.angle_beta   90.00
_cell.angle_gamma   90.00
#
_symmetry.space_group_name_H-M   'P 1'
#
loop_
_entity.id
_entity.type
_entity.pdbx_description
1 polymer ?
#
loop_
_entity_poly.entity_id
_entity_poly.type
_entity_poly.pdbx_seq_one_letter_code
_entity_poly.pdbx_strand_id
1 'polypeptide(L)'
;KRHEITKVLSSAYQNIDTLLFIPDSTVISMALLSHLVKDALLHGIAVVGYNHFFIEIGAVMAFNIDYERVGIIGAKLAKDILSGSQCGLSSPPFEVEWNEKAWKTITKYLGSVGASGYQGEVP
;
A
#
# COMPACT_ATOMS: atom_id res chain seq x y z
N LYS A 1 -5.03 -0.01 21.84
CA LYS A 1 -4.86 0.43 20.43
C LYS A 1 -3.46 0.15 19.86
N ARG A 2 -2.42 1.00 20.07
CA ARG A 2 -1.08 0.76 19.47
C ARG A 2 -0.49 -0.63 19.77
N HIS A 3 -0.49 -1.03 21.05
CA HIS A 3 0.05 -2.33 21.49
C HIS A 3 -0.72 -3.52 20.90
N GLU A 4 -2.04 -3.40 20.70
CA GLU A 4 -2.87 -4.44 20.09
C GLU A 4 -2.55 -4.60 18.61
N ILE A 5 -2.38 -3.50 17.87
CA ILE A 5 -1.99 -3.53 16.45
C ILE A 5 -0.66 -4.26 16.30
N THR A 6 0.37 -3.86 17.06
CA THR A 6 1.68 -4.51 17.00
C THR A 6 1.62 -5.99 17.36
N LYS A 7 0.82 -6.37 18.37
CA LYS A 7 0.65 -7.76 18.79
C LYS A 7 -0.04 -8.62 17.73
N VAL A 8 -1.09 -8.11 17.10
CA VAL A 8 -1.80 -8.83 16.03
C VAL A 8 -0.87 -8.99 14.82
N LEU A 9 -0.20 -7.91 14.43
CA LEU A 9 0.68 -7.90 13.26
C LEU A 9 1.86 -8.88 13.45
N SER A 10 2.52 -8.87 14.62
CA SER A 10 3.64 -9.77 14.88
C SER A 10 3.24 -11.24 14.87
N SER A 11 2.02 -11.56 15.32
CA SER A 11 1.48 -12.93 15.23
C SER A 11 1.15 -13.36 13.80
N ALA A 12 0.89 -12.40 12.91
CA ALA A 12 0.55 -12.66 11.51
C ALA A 12 1.80 -12.82 10.62
N TYR A 13 2.94 -12.24 11.00
CA TYR A 13 4.16 -12.21 10.17
C TYR A 13 4.67 -13.58 9.72
N GLN A 14 4.46 -14.63 10.50
CA GLN A 14 4.86 -15.99 10.09
C GLN A 14 3.99 -16.59 8.99
N ASN A 15 2.86 -15.94 8.66
CA ASN A 15 1.82 -16.49 7.78
C ASN A 15 1.55 -15.61 6.56
N ILE A 16 2.30 -14.51 6.38
CA ILE A 16 2.07 -13.55 5.29
C ILE A 16 3.39 -13.18 4.60
N ASP A 17 3.36 -13.06 3.29
CA ASP A 17 4.48 -12.54 2.48
C ASP A 17 4.32 -11.03 2.18
N THR A 18 3.11 -10.50 2.37
CA THR A 18 2.77 -9.13 1.99
C THR A 18 1.77 -8.51 2.97
N LEU A 19 1.96 -7.23 3.26
CA LEU A 19 1.10 -6.43 4.12
C LEU A 19 0.55 -5.24 3.33
N LEU A 20 -0.76 -5.22 3.11
CA LEU A 20 -1.47 -4.10 2.49
C LEU A 20 -2.02 -3.15 3.57
N PHE A 21 -1.59 -1.89 3.52
CA PHE A 21 -2.25 -0.83 4.26
C PHE A 21 -3.43 -0.31 3.44
N ILE A 22 -4.60 -0.27 4.07
CA ILE A 22 -5.79 0.37 3.51
C ILE A 22 -6.02 1.71 4.20
N PRO A 23 -6.52 2.73 3.48
CA PRO A 23 -6.89 4.00 4.09
C PRO A 23 -8.01 3.76 5.10
N ASP A 24 -7.74 4.06 6.36
CA ASP A 24 -8.69 3.89 7.45
C ASP A 24 -8.57 5.08 8.42
N SER A 25 -9.72 5.62 8.84
CA SER A 25 -9.80 6.79 9.72
C SER A 25 -9.22 6.56 11.12
N THR A 26 -8.91 5.31 11.47
CA THR A 26 -8.28 4.87 12.72
C THR A 26 -6.75 4.69 12.61
N VAL A 27 -6.15 4.98 11.45
CA VAL A 27 -4.69 5.00 11.28
C VAL A 27 -4.14 6.33 11.78
N ILE A 28 -3.87 6.39 13.08
CA ILE A 28 -3.78 7.65 13.83
C ILE A 28 -2.38 8.30 13.83
N SER A 29 -1.30 7.60 13.44
CA SER A 29 0.06 8.14 13.61
C SER A 29 1.04 7.73 12.52
N MET A 30 1.66 8.73 11.87
CA MET A 30 2.77 8.57 10.94
C MET A 30 3.96 7.83 11.57
N ALA A 31 4.23 8.06 12.86
CA ALA A 31 5.29 7.38 13.58
C ALA A 31 4.99 5.89 13.79
N LEU A 32 3.73 5.54 14.05
CA LEU A 32 3.31 4.13 14.12
C LEU A 32 3.45 3.48 12.75
N LEU A 33 2.95 4.12 11.69
CA LEU A 33 3.07 3.60 10.32
C LEU A 33 4.53 3.37 9.95
N SER A 34 5.41 4.36 10.13
CA SER A 34 6.83 4.20 9.83
C SER A 34 7.47 3.04 10.60
N HIS A 35 7.08 2.85 11.87
CA HIS A 35 7.55 1.71 12.65
C HIS A 35 7.06 0.37 12.09
N LEU A 36 5.75 0.24 11.79
CA LEU A 36 5.18 -1.01 11.27
C LEU A 36 5.74 -1.37 9.90
N VAL A 37 5.93 -0.38 9.01
CA VAL A 37 6.53 -0.62 7.69
C VAL A 37 7.95 -1.13 7.82
N LYS A 38 8.79 -0.47 8.63
CA LYS A 38 10.18 -0.91 8.84
C LYS A 38 10.27 -2.29 9.46
N ASP A 39 9.44 -2.55 10.46
CA ASP A 39 9.37 -3.84 11.15
C ASP A 39 8.96 -4.98 10.20
N ALA A 40 7.95 -4.77 9.35
CA ALA A 40 7.55 -5.74 8.33
C ALA A 40 8.68 -6.05 7.34
N LEU A 41 9.38 -5.02 6.84
CA LEU A 41 10.49 -5.20 5.90
C LEU A 41 11.65 -6.00 6.51
N LEU A 42 11.94 -5.82 7.81
CA LEU A 42 12.96 -6.59 8.53
C LEU A 42 12.62 -8.08 8.61
N HIS A 43 11.34 -8.42 8.57
CA HIS A 43 10.84 -9.80 8.54
C HIS A 43 10.64 -10.33 7.11
N GLY A 44 11.10 -9.60 6.09
CA GLY A 44 10.96 -10.03 4.69
C GLY A 44 9.57 -9.86 4.11
N ILE A 45 8.69 -9.10 4.78
CA ILE A 45 7.31 -8.89 4.35
C ILE A 45 7.27 -7.66 3.44
N ALA A 46 6.79 -7.85 2.21
CA ALA A 46 6.60 -6.75 1.27
C ALA A 46 5.43 -5.86 1.74
N VAL A 47 5.64 -4.55 1.83
CA VAL A 47 4.59 -3.63 2.24
C VAL A 47 4.02 -2.90 1.03
N VAL A 48 2.69 -2.86 0.92
CA VAL A 48 1.95 -2.11 -0.09
C VAL A 48 1.13 -1.02 0.60
N GLY A 49 1.32 0.23 0.15
CA GLY A 49 0.62 1.40 0.66
C GLY A 49 -0.46 1.94 -0.28
N TYR A 50 -1.17 2.98 0.18
CA TYR A 50 -2.28 3.61 -0.54
C TYR A 50 -2.04 5.08 -0.91
N ASN A 51 -0.81 5.58 -0.74
CA ASN A 51 -0.36 6.89 -1.19
C ASN A 51 1.17 7.01 -1.13
N HIS A 52 1.69 8.12 -1.66
CA HIS A 52 3.12 8.40 -1.76
C HIS A 52 3.85 8.35 -0.41
N PHE A 53 3.20 8.75 0.68
CA PHE A 53 3.81 8.70 2.00
C PHE A 53 4.31 7.30 2.37
N PHE A 54 3.64 6.23 1.90
CA PHE A 54 4.12 4.87 2.15
C PHE A 54 5.45 4.57 1.46
N ILE A 55 5.67 5.11 0.25
CA ILE A 55 6.95 5.00 -0.45
C ILE A 55 8.05 5.67 0.37
N GLU A 56 7.79 6.88 0.89
CA GLU A 56 8.74 7.63 1.72
C GLU A 56 9.18 6.86 2.98
N ILE A 57 8.27 6.10 3.61
CA ILE A 57 8.58 5.33 4.82
C ILE A 57 9.08 3.91 4.56
N GLY A 58 9.20 3.50 3.30
CA GLY A 58 9.88 2.28 2.89
C GLY A 58 8.98 1.16 2.32
N ALA A 59 7.70 1.42 2.07
CA ALA A 59 6.86 0.44 1.38
C ALA A 59 7.45 0.10 0.00
N VAL A 60 7.26 -1.15 -0.42
CA VAL A 60 7.72 -1.65 -1.73
C VAL A 60 6.93 -1.00 -2.87
N MET A 61 5.65 -0.76 -2.64
CA MET A 61 4.73 -0.19 -3.62
C MET A 61 3.71 0.70 -2.92
N ALA A 62 3.17 1.70 -3.64
CA ALA A 62 1.95 2.37 -3.25
C ALA A 62 1.00 2.60 -4.44
N PHE A 63 -0.30 2.53 -4.16
CA PHE A 63 -1.35 2.98 -5.08
C PHE A 63 -1.64 4.46 -4.83
N ASN A 64 -1.22 5.32 -5.74
CA ASN A 64 -1.44 6.77 -5.63
C ASN A 64 -2.73 7.15 -6.35
N ILE A 65 -3.79 7.44 -5.60
CA ILE A 65 -5.06 7.92 -6.17
C ILE A 65 -4.87 9.32 -6.77
N ASP A 66 -5.29 9.48 -8.02
CA ASP A 66 -5.37 10.78 -8.69
C ASP A 66 -6.65 11.50 -8.24
N TYR A 67 -6.55 12.23 -7.12
CA TYR A 67 -7.68 12.94 -6.54
C TYR A 67 -8.24 14.05 -7.42
N GLU A 68 -7.42 14.66 -8.28
CA GLU A 68 -7.89 15.66 -9.24
C GLU A 68 -8.83 15.00 -10.24
N ARG A 69 -8.42 13.87 -10.82
CA ARG A 69 -9.24 13.15 -11.79
C ARG A 69 -10.42 12.46 -11.16
N VAL A 70 -10.32 11.98 -9.92
CA VAL A 70 -11.48 11.57 -9.10
C VAL A 70 -12.48 12.73 -8.99
N GLY A 71 -12.02 13.95 -8.71
CA GLY A 71 -12.87 15.13 -8.65
C GLY A 71 -13.58 15.43 -9.97
N ILE A 72 -12.86 15.35 -11.09
CA ILE A 72 -13.43 15.53 -12.45
C ILE A 72 -14.50 14.46 -12.74
N ILE A 73 -14.20 13.19 -12.42
CA ILE A 73 -15.16 12.08 -12.59
C ILE A 73 -16.39 12.31 -11.70
N GLY A 74 -16.21 12.74 -10.45
CA GLY A 74 -17.30 13.06 -9.53
C GLY A 74 -18.18 14.20 -10.04
N ALA A 75 -17.60 15.27 -10.59
CA ALA A 75 -18.35 16.37 -11.19
C ALA A 75 -19.16 15.92 -12.42
N LYS A 76 -18.57 15.06 -13.26
CA LYS A 76 -19.27 14.45 -14.39
C LYS A 76 -20.44 13.58 -13.92
N LEU A 77 -20.21 12.73 -12.92
CA LEU A 77 -21.26 11.89 -12.33
C LEU A 77 -22.41 12.74 -11.78
N ALA A 78 -22.11 13.83 -11.06
CA ALA A 78 -23.12 14.75 -10.57
C ALA A 78 -23.94 15.39 -11.70
N LYS A 79 -23.28 15.80 -12.79
CA LYS A 79 -23.96 16.32 -13.99
C LYS A 79 -24.89 15.28 -14.62
N ASP A 80 -24.43 14.05 -14.76
CA ASP A 80 -25.20 12.95 -15.36
C ASP A 80 -26.44 12.61 -14.50
N ILE A 81 -26.32 12.63 -13.17
CA ILE A 81 -27.45 12.50 -12.23
C ILE A 81 -28.48 13.60 -12.47
N LEU A 82 -28.03 14.86 -12.52
CA LEU A 82 -28.91 16.01 -12.69
C LEU A 82 -29.62 16.02 -14.06
N SER A 83 -29.02 15.42 -15.09
CA SER A 83 -29.64 15.29 -16.41
C SER A 83 -30.57 14.08 -16.56
N GLY A 84 -30.75 13.27 -15.51
CA GLY A 84 -31.56 12.04 -15.56
C GLY A 84 -30.91 10.89 -16.35
N SER A 85 -29.59 10.98 -16.59
CA SER A 85 -28.83 9.93 -17.26
C SER A 85 -28.57 8.75 -16.32
N GLN A 86 -28.28 7.57 -16.87
CA GLN A 86 -27.88 6.42 -16.07
C GLN A 86 -26.50 6.66 -15.43
N CYS A 87 -26.43 6.46 -14.11
CA CYS A 87 -25.17 6.43 -13.38
C CYS A 87 -24.40 5.13 -13.60
N GLY A 88 -23.10 5.25 -13.81
CA GLY A 88 -22.15 4.13 -13.79
C GLY A 88 -21.08 4.38 -12.73
N LEU A 89 -20.79 3.36 -11.92
CA LEU A 89 -19.61 3.39 -11.05
C LEU A 89 -18.36 3.18 -11.91
N SER A 90 -17.37 4.04 -11.72
CA SER A 90 -16.03 3.88 -12.28
C SER A 90 -15.04 3.71 -11.14
N SER A 91 -14.07 2.80 -11.31
CA SER A 91 -12.93 2.72 -10.39
C SER A 91 -12.20 4.07 -10.33
N PRO A 92 -11.72 4.48 -9.14
CA PRO A 92 -10.92 5.69 -9.04
C PRO A 92 -9.63 5.53 -9.86
N PRO A 93 -9.22 6.55 -10.64
CA PRO A 93 -7.93 6.54 -11.30
C PRO A 93 -6.81 6.53 -10.24
N PHE A 94 -5.81 5.70 -10.49
CA PHE A 94 -4.62 5.61 -9.64
C PHE A 94 -3.39 5.31 -10.48
N GLU A 95 -2.23 5.66 -9.94
CA GLU A 95 -0.92 5.27 -10.44
C GLU A 95 -0.25 4.31 -9.45
N VAL A 96 0.59 3.41 -9.96
CA VAL A 96 1.41 2.52 -9.13
C VAL A 96 2.80 3.13 -9.03
N GLU A 97 3.25 3.38 -7.81
CA GLU A 97 4.61 3.81 -7.53
C GLU A 97 5.38 2.67 -6.87
N TRP A 98 6.63 2.49 -7.28
CA TRP A 98 7.51 1.44 -6.77
C TRP A 98 8.72 2.02 -6.05
N ASN A 99 9.12 1.37 -4.97
CA ASN A 99 10.35 1.64 -4.25
C ASN A 99 11.39 0.56 -4.56
N GLU A 100 12.25 0.82 -5.55
CA GLU A 100 13.30 -0.14 -5.95
C GLU A 100 14.20 -0.57 -4.79
N LYS A 101 14.50 0.35 -3.86
CA LYS A 101 15.41 0.05 -2.74
C LYS A 101 14.75 -0.95 -1.80
N ALA A 102 13.50 -0.71 -1.42
CA ALA A 102 12.73 -1.63 -0.58
C ALA A 102 12.53 -2.99 -1.28
N TRP A 103 12.26 -2.99 -2.59
CA TRP A 103 12.14 -4.22 -3.38
C TRP A 103 13.43 -5.04 -3.38
N LYS A 104 14.58 -4.40 -3.59
CA LYS A 104 15.91 -5.05 -3.52
C LYS A 104 16.18 -5.61 -2.12
N THR A 105 15.75 -4.93 -1.06
CA THR A 105 15.87 -5.42 0.32
C THR A 105 15.06 -6.71 0.52
N ILE A 106 13.80 -6.74 0.09
CA ILE A 106 12.92 -7.91 0.24
C ILE A 106 13.41 -9.08 -0.59
N THR A 107 13.73 -8.87 -1.86
CA THR A 107 14.24 -9.93 -2.74
C THR A 107 15.56 -10.53 -2.22
N LYS A 108 16.46 -9.69 -1.68
CA LYS A 108 17.68 -10.16 -1.01
C LYS A 108 17.36 -10.98 0.24
N TYR A 109 16.41 -10.55 1.06
CA TYR A 109 15.97 -11.30 2.23
C TYR A 109 15.49 -12.70 1.82
N LEU A 110 14.57 -12.78 0.86
CA LEU A 110 14.01 -14.04 0.35
C LEU A 110 15.10 -14.97 -0.20
N GLY A 111 16.08 -14.42 -0.94
CA GLY A 111 17.24 -15.18 -1.39
C GLY A 111 18.10 -15.74 -0.25
N SER A 112 18.19 -15.05 0.89
CA SER A 112 18.93 -15.51 2.07
C SER A 112 18.22 -16.61 2.88
N VAL A 113 16.89 -16.67 2.83
CA VAL A 113 16.08 -17.72 3.49
C VAL A 113 15.78 -18.91 2.57
N GLY A 114 16.42 -19.00 1.40
CA GLY A 114 16.31 -20.15 0.50
C GLY A 114 15.02 -20.20 -0.32
N ALA A 115 14.24 -19.12 -0.36
CA ALA A 115 13.10 -18.98 -1.27
C ALA A 115 13.63 -18.72 -2.69
N SER A 116 13.91 -19.80 -3.42
CA SER A 116 14.37 -19.78 -4.80
C SER A 116 13.28 -19.22 -5.72
N GLY A 117 13.55 -18.14 -6.46
CA GLY A 117 12.71 -17.76 -7.60
C GLY A 117 12.77 -16.32 -8.14
N TYR A 118 13.17 -15.29 -7.36
CA TYR A 118 12.97 -13.90 -7.80
C TYR A 118 14.28 -13.13 -7.99
N GLN A 119 14.62 -12.85 -9.26
CA GLN A 119 15.72 -11.95 -9.63
C GLN A 119 15.25 -10.48 -9.58
N GLY A 120 15.59 -9.81 -8.48
CA GLY A 120 16.10 -8.42 -8.33
C GLY A 120 15.49 -7.18 -9.02
N GLU A 121 14.63 -7.28 -10.02
CA GLU A 121 14.07 -6.13 -10.73
C GLU A 121 12.62 -5.88 -10.34
N VAL A 122 12.25 -4.59 -10.27
CA VAL A 122 10.87 -4.19 -10.01
C VAL A 122 9.98 -4.65 -11.17
N PRO A 123 8.80 -5.25 -10.90
CA PRO A 123 7.85 -5.71 -11.93
C PRO A 123 7.34 -4.61 -12.88
#